data_AF-A0A0R2B8J5-F1
#
_entry.id   AF-A0A0R2B8J5-F1
#
_cell.length_a   1.000
_cell.length_b   1.000
_cell.length_c   1.000
_cell.angle_alpha   90.00
_cell.angle_beta   90.00
_cell.angle_gamma   90.00
#
_symmetry.space_group_name_H-M   'P 1'
#
loop_
_entity.id
_entity.type
_entity.pdbx_description
1 polymer ?
#
loop_
_entity_poly.entity_id
_entity_poly.type
_entity_poly.pdbx_seq_one_letter_code
_entity_poly.pdbx_strand_id
1 'polypeptide(L)'
;MTKRKPTKIPIDARLRTAYLKLLASQRFDQIKVKTLIAEAGVSHGSFYLYYDSVLDVLEDIEDQFLESLAVTKYAPQTVYDASHPTDELLNKLTSITAQMPTFKRLLGPNGDPYFERKMNQFFDEKLTEYFKNAPQQPPLEQQLIQQAVDGARWSLLKWWSQHDDELSTAQLAQFLNQYMKMIVTLTTK
;
A
#
# COMPACT_ATOMS: atom_id res chain seq x y z
N MET A 1 5.26 0.66 44.60
CA MET A 1 5.92 0.63 43.28
C MET A 1 5.55 -0.67 42.57
N THR A 2 4.49 -0.65 41.78
CA THR A 2 3.97 -1.84 41.08
C THR A 2 4.61 -1.91 39.71
N LYS A 3 5.52 -2.87 39.50
CA LYS A 3 6.10 -3.15 38.18
C LYS A 3 4.95 -3.54 37.22
N ARG A 4 4.62 -2.67 36.26
CA ARG A 4 3.70 -3.01 35.17
C ARG A 4 4.31 -4.17 34.39
N LYS A 5 3.63 -5.33 34.35
CA LYS A 5 3.98 -6.44 33.46
C LYS A 5 3.96 -5.91 32.02
N PRO A 6 4.94 -6.27 31.16
CA PRO A 6 4.88 -5.89 29.76
C PRO A 6 3.60 -6.45 29.14
N THR A 7 2.84 -5.60 28.44
CA THR A 7 1.64 -5.99 27.71
C THR A 7 2.00 -7.13 26.76
N LYS A 8 1.37 -8.30 26.90
CA LYS A 8 1.59 -9.42 25.97
C LYS A 8 1.19 -8.94 24.57
N ILE A 9 2.11 -9.02 23.62
CA ILE A 9 1.82 -8.74 22.21
C ILE A 9 0.76 -9.74 21.73
N PRO A 10 -0.32 -9.30 21.05
CA PRO A 10 -1.33 -10.19 20.48
C PRO A 10 -0.72 -11.26 19.55
N ILE A 11 -1.36 -12.43 19.46
CA ILE A 11 -0.84 -13.58 18.68
C ILE A 11 -0.78 -13.24 17.19
N ASP A 12 -1.81 -12.56 16.68
CA ASP A 12 -1.89 -12.04 15.31
C ASP A 12 -0.72 -11.11 14.98
N ALA A 13 -0.40 -10.14 15.86
CA ALA A 13 0.73 -9.23 15.65
C ALA A 13 2.08 -9.96 15.63
N ARG A 14 2.24 -11.02 16.43
CA ARG A 14 3.45 -11.87 16.41
C ARG A 14 3.57 -12.64 15.11
N LEU A 15 2.47 -13.21 14.62
CA LEU A 15 2.42 -13.93 13.34
C LEU A 15 2.75 -13.02 12.17
N ARG A 16 2.18 -11.81 12.12
CA ARG A 16 2.47 -10.82 11.07
C ARG A 16 3.92 -10.36 11.07
N THR A 17 4.47 -10.09 12.26
CA THR A 17 5.90 -9.75 12.41
C THR A 17 6.80 -10.88 11.93
N ALA A 18 6.48 -12.12 12.29
CA ALA A 18 7.23 -13.30 11.83
C ALA A 18 7.14 -13.48 10.31
N TYR A 19 5.96 -13.27 9.74
CA TYR A 19 5.77 -13.37 8.29
C TYR A 19 6.64 -12.35 7.54
N LEU A 20 6.61 -11.08 7.95
CA LEU A 20 7.43 -10.03 7.35
C LEU A 20 8.93 -10.34 7.41
N LYS A 21 9.40 -10.95 8.51
CA LYS A 21 10.79 -11.42 8.61
C LYS A 21 11.09 -12.52 7.61
N LEU A 22 10.22 -13.52 7.47
CA LEU A 22 10.41 -14.60 6.51
C LEU A 22 10.39 -14.08 5.06
N LEU A 23 9.57 -13.08 4.77
CA LEU A 23 9.49 -12.41 3.47
C LEU A 23 10.81 -11.71 3.06
N ALA A 24 11.74 -11.49 4.01
CA ALA A 24 13.07 -11.00 3.69
C ALA A 24 13.86 -11.95 2.77
N SER A 25 13.64 -13.26 2.92
CA SER A 25 14.49 -14.30 2.35
C SER A 25 13.74 -15.41 1.64
N GLN A 26 12.41 -15.47 1.79
CA GLN A 26 11.55 -16.48 1.19
C GLN A 26 10.41 -15.81 0.46
N ARG A 27 10.07 -16.30 -0.74
CA ARG A 27 8.87 -15.87 -1.44
C ARG A 27 7.61 -16.22 -0.66
N PHE A 28 6.59 -15.39 -0.77
CA PHE A 28 5.31 -15.55 -0.05
C PHE A 28 4.69 -16.95 -0.22
N ASP A 29 4.77 -17.52 -1.43
CA ASP A 29 4.26 -18.85 -1.80
C ASP A 29 5.08 -20.03 -1.20
N GLN A 30 6.29 -19.75 -0.73
CA GLN A 30 7.18 -20.73 -0.12
C GLN A 30 7.07 -20.80 1.41
N ILE A 31 6.54 -19.75 2.05
CA ILE A 31 6.34 -19.71 3.50
C ILE A 31 5.33 -20.81 3.89
N LYS A 32 5.65 -21.60 4.93
CA LYS A 32 4.78 -22.68 5.44
C LYS A 32 4.32 -22.38 6.85
N VAL A 33 3.17 -22.92 7.25
CA VAL A 33 2.63 -22.77 8.61
C VAL A 33 3.70 -23.18 9.65
N LYS A 34 4.37 -24.31 9.44
CA LYS A 34 5.42 -24.82 10.35
C LYS A 34 6.56 -23.82 10.56
N THR A 35 7.05 -23.17 9.49
CA THR A 35 8.14 -22.20 9.59
C THR A 35 7.66 -20.90 10.21
N LEU A 36 6.45 -20.46 9.88
CA LEU A 36 5.84 -19.25 10.41
C LEU A 36 5.60 -19.34 11.92
N ILE A 37 4.98 -20.43 12.39
CA ILE A 37 4.68 -20.57 13.83
C ILE A 37 5.95 -20.71 14.67
N ALA A 38 7.01 -21.32 14.10
CA ALA A 38 8.31 -21.44 14.74
C ALA A 38 8.96 -20.05 14.90
N GLU A 39 8.98 -19.24 13.83
CA GLU A 39 9.48 -17.87 13.88
C GLU A 39 8.65 -16.98 14.82
N ALA A 40 7.32 -17.16 14.86
CA ALA A 40 6.44 -16.40 15.73
C ALA A 40 6.48 -16.87 17.20
N GLY A 41 6.95 -18.09 17.47
CA GLY A 41 6.91 -18.74 18.78
C GLY A 41 5.49 -19.08 19.25
N VAL A 42 4.63 -19.52 18.34
CA VAL A 42 3.22 -19.87 18.60
C VAL A 42 2.96 -21.35 18.29
N SER A 43 1.89 -21.93 18.86
CA SER A 43 1.51 -23.31 18.56
C SER A 43 0.67 -23.39 17.28
N HIS A 44 0.59 -24.57 16.66
CA HIS A 44 -0.35 -24.82 15.56
C HIS A 44 -1.80 -24.50 15.96
N GLY A 45 -2.23 -24.95 17.14
CA GLY A 45 -3.58 -24.65 17.63
C GLY A 45 -3.83 -23.16 17.76
N SER A 46 -2.83 -22.40 18.21
CA SER A 46 -2.92 -20.93 18.29
C SER A 46 -2.96 -20.27 16.92
N PHE A 47 -2.26 -20.80 15.91
CA PHE A 47 -2.31 -20.28 14.55
C PHE A 47 -3.71 -20.38 13.95
N TYR A 48 -4.30 -21.58 14.02
CA TYR A 48 -5.64 -21.85 13.47
C TYR A 48 -6.80 -21.21 14.24
N LEU A 49 -6.52 -20.51 15.35
CA LEU A 49 -7.53 -19.64 15.99
C LEU A 49 -7.67 -18.28 15.29
N TYR A 50 -6.67 -17.87 14.50
CA TYR A 50 -6.63 -16.54 13.87
C TYR A 50 -6.59 -16.62 12.34
N TYR A 51 -5.97 -17.65 11.76
CA TYR A 51 -5.80 -17.77 10.32
C TYR A 51 -5.95 -19.23 9.87
N ASP A 52 -6.58 -19.45 8.72
CA ASP A 52 -6.74 -20.77 8.11
C ASP A 52 -5.49 -21.15 7.29
N SER A 53 -4.81 -20.14 6.74
CA SER A 53 -3.64 -20.30 5.88
C SER A 53 -2.57 -19.23 6.13
N VAL A 54 -1.35 -19.48 5.64
CA VAL A 54 -0.28 -18.48 5.64
C VAL A 54 -0.57 -17.31 4.70
N LEU A 55 -1.43 -17.50 3.69
CA LEU A 55 -1.82 -16.44 2.77
C LEU A 55 -2.77 -15.47 3.47
N ASP A 56 -3.62 -15.94 4.38
CA ASP A 56 -4.50 -15.08 5.18
C ASP A 56 -3.70 -14.14 6.07
N VAL A 57 -2.52 -14.57 6.55
CA VAL A 57 -1.60 -13.71 7.31
C VAL A 57 -1.02 -12.61 6.44
N LEU A 58 -0.70 -12.94 5.17
CA LEU A 58 -0.21 -11.93 4.22
C LEU A 58 -1.32 -10.94 3.87
N GLU A 59 -2.52 -11.43 3.59
CA GLU A 59 -3.69 -10.60 3.32
C GLU A 59 -3.96 -9.63 4.48
N ASP A 60 -3.93 -10.11 5.72
CA ASP A 60 -4.07 -9.24 6.91
C ASP A 60 -2.94 -8.21 7.05
N ILE A 61 -1.70 -8.53 6.63
CA ILE A 61 -0.61 -7.55 6.57
C ILE A 61 -0.88 -6.48 5.52
N GLU A 62 -1.31 -6.87 4.32
CA GLU A 62 -1.61 -5.96 3.22
C GLU A 62 -2.77 -5.04 3.58
N ASP A 63 -3.84 -5.60 4.13
CA ASP A 63 -5.05 -4.87 4.47
C ASP A 63 -4.77 -3.88 5.60
N GLN A 64 -4.06 -4.28 6.67
CA GLN A 64 -3.65 -3.34 7.72
C GLN A 64 -2.67 -2.27 7.23
N PHE A 65 -1.79 -2.64 6.28
CA PHE A 65 -0.93 -1.65 5.63
C PHE A 65 -1.78 -0.61 4.89
N LEU A 66 -2.73 -1.03 4.05
CA LEU A 66 -3.61 -0.11 3.31
C LEU A 66 -4.52 0.72 4.24
N GLU A 67 -5.10 0.11 5.26
CA GLU A 67 -5.90 0.81 6.27
C GLU A 67 -5.10 1.92 6.96
N SER A 68 -3.84 1.65 7.30
CA SER A 68 -2.98 2.65 7.91
C SER A 68 -2.71 3.87 7.00
N LEU A 69 -2.79 3.69 5.68
CA LEU A 69 -2.70 4.79 4.72
C LEU A 69 -4.00 5.61 4.68
N ALA A 70 -5.15 4.98 4.92
CA ALA A 70 -6.48 5.62 4.93
C ALA A 70 -6.75 6.45 6.20
N VAL A 71 -6.13 6.11 7.34
CA VAL A 71 -6.45 6.69 8.67
C VAL A 71 -6.05 8.17 8.81
N THR A 72 -5.33 8.75 7.85
CA THR A 72 -5.04 10.19 7.79
C THR A 72 -6.30 10.99 7.38
N LYS A 73 -7.29 11.06 8.27
CA LYS A 73 -8.58 11.77 8.07
C LYS A 73 -8.35 13.27 7.85
N TYR A 74 -8.61 13.76 6.64
CA TYR A 74 -9.00 15.15 6.42
C TYR A 74 -10.09 15.26 5.35
N ALA A 75 -10.92 16.30 5.48
CA ALA A 75 -12.17 16.50 4.77
C ALA A 75 -12.00 16.50 3.24
N PRO A 76 -12.97 15.94 2.49
CA PRO A 76 -12.94 15.96 1.04
C PRO A 76 -13.01 17.42 0.56
N GLN A 77 -11.91 17.94 0.03
CA GLN A 77 -12.01 19.11 -0.84
C GLN A 77 -12.42 18.61 -2.22
N THR A 78 -13.66 18.95 -2.57
CA THR A 78 -14.34 18.60 -3.83
C THR A 78 -13.84 19.39 -5.04
N VAL A 79 -12.76 20.17 -4.88
CA VAL A 79 -12.15 20.94 -5.96
C VAL A 79 -10.64 20.90 -5.78
N TYR A 80 -9.94 20.57 -6.86
CA TYR A 80 -8.50 20.72 -6.95
C TYR A 80 -8.12 22.20 -6.75
N ASP A 81 -7.74 22.60 -5.54
CA ASP A 81 -7.17 23.92 -5.27
C ASP A 81 -5.64 23.87 -5.44
N ALA A 82 -5.14 24.56 -6.46
CA ALA A 82 -3.71 24.62 -6.78
C ALA A 82 -2.87 25.41 -5.77
N SER A 83 -3.50 26.12 -4.83
CA SER A 83 -2.82 27.07 -3.95
C SER A 83 -2.54 26.54 -2.54
N HIS A 84 -3.35 25.60 -2.02
CA HIS A 84 -3.19 25.07 -0.65
C HIS A 84 -3.65 23.60 -0.53
N PRO A 85 -2.90 22.63 -1.09
CA PRO A 85 -3.28 21.24 -0.95
C PRO A 85 -2.87 20.74 0.44
N THR A 86 -3.83 20.37 1.28
CA THR A 86 -3.63 19.14 2.06
C THR A 86 -3.57 18.02 1.03
N ASP A 87 -2.36 17.80 0.49
CA ASP A 87 -2.14 16.87 -0.61
C ASP A 87 -2.37 15.45 -0.10
N GLU A 88 -3.55 14.92 -0.40
CA GLU A 88 -3.98 13.56 -0.02
C GLU A 88 -2.93 12.52 -0.45
N LEU A 89 -2.32 12.74 -1.63
CA LEU A 89 -1.24 11.88 -2.12
C LEU A 89 0.02 12.03 -1.27
N LEU A 90 0.43 13.25 -0.93
CA LEU A 90 1.56 13.48 0.00
C LEU A 90 1.33 12.79 1.35
N ASN A 91 0.12 12.87 1.89
CA ASN A 91 -0.23 12.23 3.15
C ASN A 91 -0.16 10.71 3.04
N LYS A 92 -0.77 10.12 2.00
CA LYS A 92 -0.67 8.67 1.71
C LYS A 92 0.79 8.23 1.59
N LEU A 93 1.61 8.96 0.83
CA LEU A 93 3.03 8.67 0.66
C LEU A 93 3.81 8.85 1.99
N THR A 94 3.44 9.82 2.83
CA THR A 94 4.05 10.00 4.15
C THR A 94 3.72 8.82 5.06
N SER A 95 2.48 8.32 5.05
CA SER A 95 2.11 7.10 5.79
C SER A 95 2.85 5.87 5.27
N ILE A 96 3.14 5.79 3.97
CA ILE A 96 4.03 4.75 3.41
C ILE A 96 5.45 4.88 3.99
N THR A 97 6.02 6.09 4.06
CA THR A 97 7.37 6.27 4.64
C THR A 97 7.48 5.81 6.09
N ALA A 98 6.43 6.01 6.90
CA ALA A 98 6.39 5.53 8.28
C ALA A 98 6.46 3.99 8.39
N GLN A 99 6.16 3.28 7.31
CA GLN A 99 6.16 1.82 7.22
C GLN A 99 7.01 1.31 6.04
N MET A 100 8.02 2.09 5.65
CA MET A 100 8.88 1.79 4.50
C MET A 100 9.49 0.37 4.55
N PRO A 101 9.94 -0.17 5.69
CA PRO A 101 10.45 -1.55 5.74
C PRO A 101 9.39 -2.61 5.38
N THR A 102 8.13 -2.39 5.73
CA THR A 102 7.00 -3.26 5.34
C THR A 102 6.72 -3.09 3.86
N PHE A 103 6.62 -1.84 3.39
CA PHE A 103 6.38 -1.53 1.99
C PHE A 103 7.42 -2.19 1.06
N LYS A 104 8.72 -2.03 1.36
CA LYS A 104 9.81 -2.67 0.59
C LYS A 104 9.68 -4.20 0.54
N ARG A 105 9.19 -4.84 1.61
CA ARG A 105 8.99 -6.31 1.64
C ARG A 105 7.83 -6.74 0.76
N LEU A 106 6.72 -6.00 0.78
CA LEU A 106 5.54 -6.27 -0.04
C LEU A 106 5.81 -6.01 -1.54
N LEU A 107 6.59 -4.97 -1.87
CA LEU A 107 6.97 -4.66 -3.27
C LEU A 107 8.16 -5.47 -3.78
N GLY A 108 8.88 -6.15 -2.88
CA GLY A 108 10.10 -6.87 -3.19
C GLY A 108 9.85 -8.15 -4.01
N PRO A 109 10.91 -8.80 -4.52
CA PRO A 109 10.81 -10.01 -5.34
C PRO A 109 10.21 -11.22 -4.62
N ASN A 110 10.11 -11.14 -3.28
CA ASN A 110 9.52 -12.16 -2.43
C ASN A 110 8.04 -11.89 -2.08
N GLY A 111 7.55 -10.67 -2.30
CA GLY A 111 6.17 -10.29 -2.05
C GLY A 111 5.20 -10.93 -3.04
N ASP A 112 3.90 -10.75 -2.79
CA ASP A 112 2.86 -11.21 -3.70
C ASP A 112 2.70 -10.23 -4.88
N PRO A 113 2.83 -10.69 -6.13
CA PRO A 113 2.53 -9.87 -7.31
C PRO A 113 1.11 -9.26 -7.30
N TYR A 114 0.14 -9.88 -6.65
CA TYR A 114 -1.23 -9.33 -6.56
C TYR A 114 -1.34 -8.09 -5.68
N PHE A 115 -0.34 -7.79 -4.85
CA PHE A 115 -0.32 -6.58 -4.03
C PHE A 115 -0.38 -5.31 -4.89
N GLU A 116 0.19 -5.32 -6.09
CA GLU A 116 0.07 -4.22 -7.08
C GLU A 116 -1.39 -3.83 -7.31
N ARG A 117 -2.24 -4.84 -7.55
CA ARG A 117 -3.65 -4.62 -7.84
C ARG A 117 -4.37 -4.03 -6.63
N LYS A 118 -4.12 -4.55 -5.43
CA LYS A 118 -4.69 -3.99 -4.18
C LYS A 118 -4.25 -2.53 -3.96
N MET A 119 -2.98 -2.24 -4.19
CA MET A 119 -2.44 -0.89 -4.05
C MET A 119 -3.05 0.08 -5.08
N ASN A 120 -3.21 -0.33 -6.33
CA ASN A 120 -3.85 0.52 -7.36
C ASN A 120 -5.31 0.81 -7.01
N GLN A 121 -6.08 -0.21 -6.61
CA GLN A 121 -7.46 -0.04 -6.15
C GLN A 121 -7.60 0.98 -5.00
N PHE A 122 -6.63 1.03 -4.09
CA PHE A 122 -6.59 2.02 -3.02
C PHE A 122 -6.42 3.47 -3.51
N PHE A 123 -5.78 3.68 -4.66
CA PHE A 123 -5.50 5.00 -5.24
C PHE A 123 -6.50 5.41 -6.34
N ASP A 124 -7.35 4.51 -6.81
CA ASP A 124 -8.24 4.69 -7.97
C ASP A 124 -9.36 5.71 -7.79
N GLU A 125 -9.68 6.09 -6.55
CA GLU A 125 -10.81 6.96 -6.23
C GLU A 125 -10.80 8.26 -7.05
N LYS A 126 -9.64 8.93 -7.18
CA LYS A 126 -9.52 10.20 -7.90
C LYS A 126 -9.71 10.07 -9.41
N LEU A 127 -9.17 9.02 -10.01
CA LEU A 127 -9.28 8.82 -11.45
C LEU A 127 -10.71 8.35 -11.81
N THR A 128 -11.31 7.53 -10.95
CA THR A 128 -12.73 7.16 -11.04
C THR A 128 -13.65 8.39 -10.93
N GLU A 129 -13.38 9.29 -9.98
CA GLU A 129 -14.12 10.54 -9.83
C GLU A 129 -13.99 11.45 -11.05
N TYR A 130 -12.79 11.55 -11.63
CA TYR A 130 -12.55 12.29 -12.87
C TYR A 130 -13.42 11.76 -14.02
N PHE A 131 -13.42 10.45 -14.28
CA PHE A 131 -14.22 9.87 -15.36
C PHE A 131 -15.73 10.03 -15.13
N LYS A 132 -16.20 10.03 -13.87
CA LYS A 132 -17.60 10.31 -13.54
C LYS A 132 -18.01 11.74 -13.84
N ASN A 133 -17.14 12.71 -13.53
CA ASN A 133 -17.45 14.14 -13.63
C ASN A 133 -17.17 14.73 -15.03
N ALA A 134 -16.30 14.08 -15.82
CA ALA A 134 -15.96 14.48 -17.17
C ALA A 134 -15.89 13.27 -18.11
N PRO A 135 -17.02 12.60 -18.42
CA PRO A 135 -17.07 11.45 -19.33
C PRO A 135 -16.95 11.92 -20.78
N GLN A 136 -15.82 12.52 -21.13
CA GLN A 136 -15.53 13.02 -22.48
C GLN A 136 -15.04 11.89 -23.40
N GLN A 137 -14.65 10.75 -22.84
CA GLN A 137 -13.95 9.70 -23.56
C GLN A 137 -14.74 8.38 -23.61
N PRO A 138 -14.60 7.58 -24.70
CA PRO A 138 -15.16 6.24 -24.78
C PRO A 138 -14.66 5.31 -23.65
N PRO A 139 -15.45 4.30 -23.23
CA PRO A 139 -15.08 3.41 -22.12
C PRO A 139 -13.71 2.72 -22.27
N LEU A 140 -13.35 2.31 -23.50
CA LEU A 140 -12.05 1.69 -23.76
C LEU A 140 -10.89 2.66 -23.50
N GLU A 141 -11.05 3.92 -23.89
CA GLU A 141 -10.01 4.93 -23.69
C GLU A 141 -9.81 5.23 -22.20
N GLN A 142 -10.90 5.33 -21.44
CA GLN A 142 -10.86 5.48 -19.98
C GLN A 142 -10.10 4.30 -19.33
N GLN A 143 -10.36 3.07 -19.79
CA GLN A 143 -9.63 1.89 -19.32
C GLN A 143 -8.14 1.95 -19.65
N LEU A 144 -7.77 2.34 -20.87
CA LEU A 144 -6.35 2.46 -21.26
C LEU A 144 -5.61 3.53 -20.43
N ILE A 145 -6.28 4.64 -20.13
CA ILE A 145 -5.74 5.70 -19.26
C ILE A 145 -5.55 5.19 -17.84
N GLN A 146 -6.55 4.49 -17.28
CA GLN A 146 -6.46 3.88 -15.96
C GLN A 146 -5.25 2.93 -15.90
N GLN A 147 -5.10 2.02 -16.88
CA GLN A 147 -3.95 1.11 -16.95
C GLN A 147 -2.61 1.85 -17.05
N ALA A 148 -2.53 2.92 -17.85
CA ALA A 148 -1.31 3.72 -18.00
C ALA A 148 -0.94 4.47 -16.72
N VAL A 149 -1.94 5.02 -16.02
CA VAL A 149 -1.77 5.70 -14.74
C VAL A 149 -1.30 4.72 -13.67
N ASP A 150 -1.96 3.57 -13.54
CA ASP A 150 -1.66 2.55 -12.55
C ASP A 150 -0.26 1.97 -12.75
N GLY A 151 0.08 1.61 -14.00
CA GLY A 151 1.40 1.09 -14.34
C GLY A 151 2.52 2.09 -14.05
N ALA A 152 2.31 3.37 -14.37
CA ALA A 152 3.28 4.43 -14.08
C ALA A 152 3.42 4.67 -12.57
N ARG A 153 2.29 4.79 -11.84
CA ARG A 153 2.27 4.98 -10.38
C ARG A 153 3.01 3.84 -9.68
N TRP A 154 2.70 2.60 -10.05
CA TRP A 154 3.34 1.41 -9.49
C TRP A 154 4.84 1.37 -9.78
N SER A 155 5.24 1.65 -11.02
CA SER A 155 6.66 1.70 -11.40
C SER A 155 7.43 2.74 -10.60
N LEU A 156 6.84 3.93 -10.39
CA LEU A 156 7.43 5.01 -9.59
C LEU A 156 7.51 4.65 -8.11
N LEU A 157 6.45 4.06 -7.53
CA LEU A 157 6.45 3.60 -6.14
C LEU A 157 7.50 2.52 -5.88
N LYS A 158 7.65 1.55 -6.80
CA LYS A 158 8.72 0.55 -6.73
C LYS A 158 10.09 1.20 -6.74
N TRP A 159 10.34 2.06 -7.73
CA TRP A 159 11.64 2.72 -7.87
C TRP A 159 11.95 3.55 -6.62
N TRP A 160 11.00 4.38 -6.17
CA TRP A 160 11.12 5.19 -4.97
C TRP A 160 11.37 4.37 -3.71
N SER A 161 10.74 3.20 -3.55
CA SER A 161 11.00 2.33 -2.40
C SER A 161 12.46 1.87 -2.29
N GLN A 162 13.24 1.93 -3.36
CA GLN A 162 14.67 1.58 -3.36
C GLN A 162 15.58 2.83 -3.31
N HIS A 163 15.03 4.03 -3.47
CA HIS A 163 15.74 5.30 -3.56
C HIS A 163 15.03 6.37 -2.67
N ASP A 164 14.52 5.95 -1.52
CA ASP A 164 13.74 6.79 -0.59
C ASP A 164 14.61 7.84 0.14
N ASP A 165 15.92 7.70 0.04
CA ASP A 165 16.94 8.66 0.44
C ASP A 165 17.28 9.70 -0.66
N GLU A 166 17.08 9.35 -1.94
CA GLU A 166 17.36 10.23 -3.09
C GLU A 166 16.16 11.11 -3.48
N LEU A 167 14.94 10.61 -3.29
CA LEU A 167 13.70 11.31 -3.67
C LEU A 167 12.79 11.48 -2.46
N SER A 168 12.59 12.74 -2.04
CA SER A 168 11.69 13.03 -0.92
C SER A 168 10.23 12.74 -1.27
N THR A 169 9.43 12.41 -0.24
CA THR A 169 7.99 12.20 -0.34
C THR A 169 7.27 13.37 -1.04
N ALA A 170 7.68 14.61 -0.76
CA ALA A 170 7.12 15.81 -1.37
C ALA A 170 7.42 15.91 -2.87
N GLN A 171 8.65 15.58 -3.29
CA GLN A 171 9.01 15.58 -4.70
C GLN A 171 8.25 14.50 -5.48
N LEU A 172 8.10 13.30 -4.90
CA LEU A 172 7.31 12.24 -5.52
C LEU A 172 5.83 12.62 -5.65
N ALA A 173 5.23 13.18 -4.59
CA ALA A 173 3.84 13.64 -4.61
C ALA A 173 3.63 14.70 -5.69
N GLN A 174 4.52 15.71 -5.75
CA GLN A 174 4.48 16.75 -6.76
C GLN A 174 4.57 16.17 -8.18
N PHE A 175 5.51 15.26 -8.42
CA PHE A 175 5.67 14.63 -9.73
C PHE A 175 4.43 13.85 -10.16
N LEU A 176 3.90 12.99 -9.29
CA LEU A 176 2.70 12.19 -9.58
C LEU A 176 1.47 13.07 -9.82
N ASN A 177 1.29 14.15 -9.05
CA ASN A 177 0.21 15.11 -9.27
C ASN A 177 0.34 15.82 -10.63
N GLN A 178 1.55 16.20 -11.04
CA GLN A 178 1.80 16.78 -12.37
C GLN A 178 1.55 15.78 -13.49
N TYR A 179 2.00 14.53 -13.31
CA TYR A 179 1.76 13.43 -14.25
C TYR A 179 0.25 13.19 -14.47
N MET A 180 -0.52 13.12 -13.38
CA MET A 180 -1.99 12.98 -13.44
C MET A 180 -2.65 14.13 -14.20
N LYS A 181 -2.25 15.38 -13.93
CA LYS A 181 -2.78 16.55 -14.67
C LYS A 181 -2.47 16.49 -16.17
N MET A 182 -1.26 16.06 -16.54
CA MET A 182 -0.86 15.96 -17.93
C MET A 182 -1.76 14.96 -18.68
N ILE A 183 -2.02 13.80 -18.08
CA ILE A 183 -2.93 12.79 -18.65
C ILE A 183 -4.35 13.33 -18.79
N VAL A 184 -4.87 14.01 -17.77
CA VAL A 184 -6.20 14.65 -17.81
C VAL A 184 -6.28 15.74 -18.90
N THR A 185 -5.23 16.52 -19.08
CA THR A 185 -5.21 17.60 -20.09
C THR A 185 -5.12 17.06 -21.52
N LEU A 186 -4.40 15.94 -21.73
CA LEU A 186 -4.31 15.28 -23.03
C LEU A 186 -5.64 14.65 -23.47
N THR A 187 -6.52 14.36 -22.52
CA THR A 187 -7.78 13.60 -22.73
C THR A 187 -9.03 14.49 -22.83
N THR A 188 -8.86 15.81 -22.66
CA THR A 188 -9.92 16.83 -22.71
C THR A 188 -9.92 17.69 -23.98
N LYS A 189 -9.03 17.40 -24.93
CA LYS A 189 -9.01 18.02 -26.27
C LYS A 189 -9.71 17.14 -27.30
#